data_AF-A0A840R648-F1
#
_entry.id   AF-A0A840R648-F1
#
_cell.length_a   1.000
_cell.length_b   1.000
_cell.length_c   1.000
_cell.angle_alpha   90.00
_cell.angle_beta   90.00
_cell.angle_gamma   90.00
#
_symmetry.space_group_name_H-M   'P 1'
#
loop_
_entity.id
_entity.type
_entity.pdbx_description
1 polymer ?
#
loop_
_entity_poly.entity_id
_entity_poly.type
_entity_poly.pdbx_seq_one_letter_code
_entity_poly.pdbx_strand_id
1 'polypeptide(L)'
;MSEAQQPDCPVSEQKPPLLWMQSILFSSTLLIAAIGVPWYGFSQGFTWGGWLAFIVILGANGMSITAGYHRLWAHNSYKAHPLLKIMFALWGAAATQNSILIWASGHRRHHRHVDDIDNDPYSAKKGLWYSHIGWMLRDYEASSDDFSNARDLQRDKIVMWQHNNYLALVLIMNIAPAVILGFITGNMLENILLAGVLRLVVSHHTTFFINSLAHYWGRRPYTDENTARDNDFLALLTYGEGYHNYHHIFQNDYRNGIRWWQYDPTKWLIKTASWLGLTWDLRKVPDFKIQRAILTMQFKKAENALRQSKGADAKHFGAFLEQEYQQFCEYLNDWSTVSQSWMEAKRGLISAQKEALQENFVGKKEQLQLNFNHAWEHATLRTRLKELEYALKMQRKRLQLLSVQMA
;
A
#
# COMPACT_ATOMS: atom_id res chain seq x y z
N MET A 1 -45.05 -37.03 -18.44
CA MET A 1 -43.72 -37.62 -18.16
C MET A 1 -42.84 -36.48 -17.71
N SER A 2 -42.61 -36.40 -16.40
CA SER A 2 -41.79 -35.38 -15.75
C SER A 2 -40.34 -35.84 -15.85
N GLU A 3 -39.51 -35.16 -16.65
CA GLU A 3 -38.06 -35.35 -16.59
C GLU A 3 -37.59 -34.88 -15.22
N ALA A 4 -37.19 -35.84 -14.39
CA ALA A 4 -36.57 -35.56 -13.11
C ALA A 4 -35.17 -34.98 -13.41
N GLN A 5 -34.94 -33.72 -13.00
CA GLN A 5 -33.59 -33.15 -12.94
C GLN A 5 -32.74 -34.05 -12.04
N GLN A 6 -31.68 -34.63 -12.63
CA GLN A 6 -30.64 -35.31 -11.88
C GLN A 6 -30.02 -34.31 -10.89
N PRO A 7 -29.76 -34.72 -9.64
CA PRO A 7 -29.01 -33.90 -8.71
C PRO A 7 -27.58 -33.75 -9.25
N ASP A 8 -27.14 -32.50 -9.44
CA ASP A 8 -25.76 -32.17 -9.83
C ASP A 8 -24.78 -32.89 -8.89
N CYS A 9 -23.95 -33.77 -9.45
CA CYS A 9 -22.79 -34.31 -8.74
C CYS A 9 -21.91 -33.14 -8.29
N PRO A 10 -21.36 -33.15 -7.06
CA PRO A 10 -20.38 -32.16 -6.66
C PRO A 10 -19.18 -32.31 -7.60
N VAL A 11 -18.99 -31.34 -8.50
CA VAL A 11 -17.78 -31.24 -9.32
C VAL A 11 -16.64 -31.19 -8.33
N SER A 12 -15.82 -32.24 -8.26
CA SER A 12 -14.60 -32.17 -7.47
C SER A 12 -13.80 -31.02 -8.05
N GLU A 13 -13.57 -29.95 -7.30
CA GLU A 13 -12.72 -28.84 -7.72
C GLU A 13 -11.32 -29.39 -8.02
N GLN A 14 -11.07 -29.75 -9.27
CA GLN A 14 -9.75 -30.14 -9.74
C GLN A 14 -8.86 -28.92 -9.57
N LYS A 15 -7.84 -29.05 -8.73
CA LYS A 15 -6.85 -27.99 -8.53
C LYS A 15 -6.22 -27.65 -9.89
N PRO A 16 -6.09 -26.36 -10.25
CA PRO A 16 -5.48 -25.96 -11.52
C PRO A 16 -4.06 -26.50 -11.69
N PRO A 17 -3.56 -26.63 -12.94
CA PRO A 17 -2.25 -27.22 -13.20
C PRO A 17 -1.12 -26.46 -12.50
N LEU A 18 -0.05 -27.18 -12.19
CA LEU A 18 1.14 -26.60 -11.55
C LEU A 18 1.94 -25.77 -12.55
N LEU A 19 2.37 -24.60 -12.09
CA LEU A 19 3.33 -23.75 -12.77
C LEU A 19 4.75 -24.24 -12.42
N TRP A 20 5.28 -25.15 -13.24
CA TRP A 20 6.52 -25.87 -12.97
C TRP A 20 7.75 -24.97 -12.84
N MET A 21 7.87 -23.94 -13.67
CA MET A 21 9.00 -23.01 -13.61
C MET A 21 9.06 -22.30 -12.27
N GLN A 22 7.94 -21.76 -11.79
CA GLN A 22 7.80 -21.08 -10.50
C GLN A 22 8.05 -22.07 -9.35
N SER A 23 7.46 -23.26 -9.44
CA SER A 23 7.64 -24.31 -8.43
C SER A 23 9.10 -24.73 -8.28
N ILE A 24 9.82 -24.91 -9.39
CA ILE A 24 11.24 -25.23 -9.41
C ILE A 24 12.07 -24.05 -8.88
N LEU A 25 11.79 -22.83 -9.32
CA LEU A 25 12.51 -21.64 -8.88
C LEU A 25 12.41 -21.45 -7.36
N PHE A 26 11.20 -21.45 -6.81
CA PHE A 26 11.00 -21.27 -5.37
C PHE A 26 11.59 -22.43 -4.56
N SER A 27 11.41 -23.68 -5.00
CA SER A 27 11.95 -24.84 -4.27
C SER A 27 13.47 -24.88 -4.30
N SER A 28 14.09 -24.68 -5.47
CA SER A 28 15.55 -24.74 -5.61
C SER A 28 16.25 -23.60 -4.85
N THR A 29 15.75 -22.36 -4.97
CA THR A 29 16.34 -21.22 -4.26
C THR A 29 16.17 -21.34 -2.75
N LEU A 30 15.03 -21.83 -2.28
CA LEU A 30 14.80 -22.12 -0.87
C LEU A 30 15.75 -23.20 -0.34
N LEU A 31 15.94 -24.30 -1.07
CA LEU A 31 16.87 -25.36 -0.68
C LEU A 31 18.32 -24.85 -0.58
N ILE A 32 18.77 -24.05 -1.55
CA ILE A 32 20.11 -23.44 -1.50
C ILE A 32 20.22 -22.47 -0.33
N ALA A 33 19.21 -21.64 -0.08
CA ALA A 33 19.21 -20.71 1.05
C ALA A 33 19.16 -21.41 2.43
N ALA A 34 18.42 -22.53 2.54
CA ALA A 34 18.25 -23.26 3.79
C ALA A 34 19.41 -24.21 4.10
N ILE A 35 20.12 -24.71 3.08
CA ILE A 35 21.18 -25.72 3.24
C ILE A 35 22.54 -25.15 2.81
N GLY A 36 22.64 -24.66 1.58
CA GLY A 36 23.90 -24.20 0.99
C GLY A 36 24.48 -22.98 1.68
N VAL A 37 23.64 -21.99 2.04
CA VAL A 37 24.09 -20.77 2.73
C VAL A 37 24.60 -21.08 4.15
N PRO A 38 23.87 -21.81 5.03
CA PRO A 38 24.42 -22.21 6.33
C PRO A 38 25.66 -23.08 6.21
N TRP A 39 25.69 -24.05 5.29
CA TRP A 39 26.86 -24.89 5.07
C TRP A 39 28.10 -24.05 4.71
N TYR A 40 27.98 -23.08 3.82
CA TYR A 40 29.08 -22.17 3.49
C TYR A 40 29.48 -21.32 4.72
N GLY A 41 28.49 -20.80 5.46
CA GLY A 41 28.74 -20.03 6.68
C GLY A 41 29.50 -20.81 7.75
N PHE A 42 29.21 -22.11 7.94
CA PHE A 42 29.93 -22.95 8.90
C PHE A 42 31.30 -23.41 8.41
N SER A 43 31.48 -23.59 7.10
CA SER A 43 32.73 -24.13 6.54
C SER A 43 33.77 -23.05 6.21
N GLN A 44 33.33 -21.90 5.68
CA GLN A 44 34.19 -20.82 5.19
C GLN A 44 34.02 -19.52 5.98
N GLY A 45 32.89 -19.34 6.66
CA GLY A 45 32.53 -18.07 7.29
C GLY A 45 31.96 -17.04 6.30
N PHE A 46 31.49 -15.91 6.84
CA PHE A 46 31.03 -14.77 6.04
C PHE A 46 31.81 -13.52 6.42
N THR A 47 32.13 -12.71 5.43
CA THR A 47 32.73 -11.40 5.61
C THR A 47 31.67 -10.32 5.80
N TRP A 48 32.06 -9.21 6.40
CA TRP A 48 31.20 -8.02 6.45
C TRP A 48 30.86 -7.48 5.06
N GLY A 49 31.75 -7.67 4.07
CA GLY A 49 31.52 -7.28 2.68
C GLY A 49 30.33 -8.02 2.05
N GLY A 50 30.25 -9.35 2.23
CA GLY A 50 29.14 -10.15 1.73
C GLY A 50 27.80 -9.79 2.40
N TRP A 51 27.80 -9.55 3.71
CA TRP A 51 26.59 -9.08 4.41
C TRP A 51 26.17 -7.67 3.97
N LEU A 52 27.11 -6.76 3.74
CA LEU A 52 26.81 -5.43 3.22
C LEU A 52 26.20 -5.50 1.82
N ALA A 53 26.77 -6.32 0.93
CA ALA A 53 26.24 -6.60 -0.40
C ALA A 53 24.80 -7.13 -0.34
N PHE A 54 24.54 -8.09 0.54
CA PHE A 54 23.20 -8.62 0.81
C PHE A 54 22.22 -7.52 1.23
N ILE A 55 22.56 -6.70 2.22
CA ILE A 55 21.68 -5.65 2.75
C ILE A 55 21.39 -4.59 1.69
N VAL A 56 22.42 -4.14 0.96
CA VAL A 56 22.28 -3.08 -0.05
C VAL A 56 21.36 -3.54 -1.18
N ILE A 57 21.57 -4.74 -1.72
CA ILE A 57 20.74 -5.25 -2.82
C ILE A 57 19.32 -5.59 -2.31
N LEU A 58 19.19 -6.19 -1.11
CA LEU A 58 17.89 -6.45 -0.51
C LEU A 58 17.07 -5.15 -0.33
N GLY A 59 17.72 -4.09 0.14
CA GLY A 59 17.13 -2.77 0.29
C GLY A 59 16.76 -2.14 -1.06
N ALA A 60 17.64 -2.22 -2.06
CA ALA A 60 17.36 -1.70 -3.40
C ALA A 60 16.13 -2.38 -4.04
N ASN A 61 16.02 -3.70 -3.89
CA ASN A 61 14.86 -4.48 -4.33
C ASN A 61 13.58 -4.07 -3.59
N GLY A 62 13.64 -4.05 -2.25
CA GLY A 62 12.50 -3.66 -1.40
C GLY A 62 11.99 -2.25 -1.71
N MET A 63 12.90 -1.28 -1.85
CA MET A 63 12.54 0.09 -2.22
C MET A 63 11.94 0.18 -3.62
N SER A 64 12.41 -0.62 -4.57
CA SER A 64 11.90 -0.62 -5.94
C SER A 64 10.51 -1.22 -6.05
N ILE A 65 10.22 -2.26 -5.26
CA ILE A 65 8.86 -2.81 -5.14
C ILE A 65 7.95 -1.79 -4.44
N THR A 66 8.35 -1.24 -3.30
CA THR A 66 7.48 -0.37 -2.50
C THR A 66 7.31 1.03 -3.07
N ALA A 67 8.39 1.75 -3.39
CA ALA A 67 8.33 3.08 -3.99
C ALA A 67 7.84 3.01 -5.44
N GLY A 68 8.43 2.09 -6.22
CA GLY A 68 8.13 1.94 -7.64
C GLY A 68 6.84 1.16 -7.91
N TYR A 69 6.91 -0.17 -7.87
CA TYR A 69 5.83 -1.05 -8.35
C TYR A 69 4.50 -0.72 -7.65
N HIS A 70 4.56 -0.58 -6.33
CA HIS A 70 3.41 -0.36 -5.50
C HIS A 70 2.91 1.09 -5.55
N ARG A 71 3.65 2.03 -4.95
CA ARG A 71 3.14 3.38 -4.73
C ARG A 71 3.12 4.24 -5.98
N LEU A 72 4.12 4.12 -6.86
CA LEU A 72 4.19 4.89 -8.10
C LEU A 72 3.28 4.32 -9.19
N TRP A 73 3.45 3.05 -9.56
CA TRP A 73 2.75 2.48 -10.72
C TRP A 73 1.39 1.87 -10.38
N ALA A 74 1.25 1.08 -9.32
CA ALA A 74 -0.05 0.49 -8.99
C ALA A 74 -1.05 1.55 -8.49
N HIS A 75 -0.63 2.45 -7.59
CA HIS A 75 -1.53 3.42 -6.96
C HIS A 75 -1.44 4.86 -7.47
N ASN A 76 -0.48 5.19 -8.35
CA ASN A 76 -0.33 6.56 -8.88
C ASN A 76 -0.27 7.64 -7.77
N SER A 77 0.33 7.31 -6.63
CA SER A 77 0.33 8.14 -5.42
C SER A 77 1.31 9.33 -5.49
N TYR A 78 2.22 9.32 -6.46
CA TYR A 78 3.13 10.44 -6.76
C TYR A 78 3.61 10.36 -8.22
N LYS A 79 4.37 11.37 -8.66
CA LYS A 79 5.08 11.39 -9.94
C LYS A 79 6.58 11.41 -9.71
N ALA A 80 7.34 10.80 -10.62
CA ALA A 80 8.77 10.60 -10.47
C ALA A 80 9.53 10.95 -11.75
N HIS A 81 10.75 11.45 -11.56
CA HIS A 81 11.71 11.71 -12.62
C HIS A 81 12.07 10.40 -13.35
N PRO A 82 12.25 10.40 -14.69
CA PRO A 82 12.54 9.18 -15.47
C PRO A 82 13.73 8.37 -14.95
N LEU A 83 14.79 9.04 -14.47
CA LEU A 83 15.95 8.36 -13.88
C LEU A 83 15.54 7.46 -12.69
N LEU A 84 14.72 7.98 -11.78
CA LEU A 84 14.26 7.23 -10.62
C LEU A 84 13.36 6.06 -11.04
N LYS A 85 12.53 6.27 -12.07
CA LYS A 85 11.69 5.21 -12.67
C LYS A 85 12.53 4.09 -13.27
N ILE A 86 13.61 4.41 -13.98
CA ILE A 86 14.52 3.40 -14.55
C ILE A 86 15.21 2.61 -13.42
N MET A 87 15.67 3.29 -12.37
CA MET A 87 16.28 2.62 -11.21
C MET A 87 15.30 1.65 -10.54
N PHE A 88 14.05 2.05 -10.33
CA PHE A 88 13.02 1.15 -9.79
C PHE A 88 12.68 0.00 -10.75
N ALA A 89 12.71 0.23 -12.07
CA ALA A 89 12.46 -0.82 -13.05
C ALA A 89 13.56 -1.89 -13.04
N LEU A 90 14.82 -1.49 -12.92
CA LEU A 90 15.99 -2.38 -12.89
C LEU A 90 16.03 -3.22 -11.60
N TRP A 91 16.03 -2.55 -10.44
CA TRP A 91 16.09 -3.24 -9.14
C TRP A 91 14.78 -3.95 -8.77
N GLY A 92 13.64 -3.51 -9.33
CA GLY A 92 12.39 -4.26 -9.26
C GLY A 92 12.43 -5.56 -10.07
N ALA A 93 13.06 -5.56 -11.26
CA ALA A 93 13.31 -6.80 -12.00
C ALA A 93 14.23 -7.75 -11.21
N ALA A 94 15.21 -7.23 -10.48
CA ALA A 94 16.07 -8.01 -9.59
C ALA A 94 15.32 -8.70 -8.43
N ALA A 95 14.11 -8.23 -8.09
CA ALA A 95 13.25 -8.84 -7.07
C ALA A 95 12.44 -10.03 -7.61
N THR A 96 12.38 -10.20 -8.94
CA THR A 96 11.80 -11.38 -9.59
C THR A 96 10.33 -11.61 -9.23
N GLN A 97 9.53 -10.53 -9.18
CA GLN A 97 8.11 -10.54 -8.81
C GLN A 97 7.19 -10.21 -10.00
N ASN A 98 7.50 -10.74 -11.19
CA ASN A 98 6.93 -10.32 -12.47
C ASN A 98 7.27 -8.88 -12.92
N SER A 99 6.94 -8.60 -14.18
CA SER A 99 7.09 -7.27 -14.77
C SER A 99 6.23 -6.23 -14.04
N ILE A 100 6.57 -4.94 -14.17
CA ILE A 100 5.81 -3.84 -13.56
C ILE A 100 4.33 -3.92 -13.98
N LEU A 101 4.07 -4.19 -15.27
CA LEU A 101 2.72 -4.25 -15.82
C LEU A 101 1.89 -5.36 -15.17
N ILE A 102 2.43 -6.58 -15.09
CA ILE A 102 1.76 -7.74 -14.49
C ILE A 102 1.53 -7.51 -13.00
N TRP A 103 2.58 -7.11 -12.28
CA TRP A 103 2.50 -6.91 -10.82
C TRP A 103 1.48 -5.81 -10.47
N ALA A 104 1.56 -4.66 -11.12
CA ALA A 104 0.66 -3.54 -10.82
C ALA A 104 -0.78 -3.82 -11.27
N SER A 105 -1.00 -4.51 -12.39
CA SER A 105 -2.33 -4.96 -12.80
C SER A 105 -2.94 -5.91 -11.77
N GLY A 106 -2.20 -6.96 -11.38
CA GLY A 106 -2.65 -7.93 -10.38
C GLY A 106 -2.94 -7.27 -9.04
N HIS A 107 -2.07 -6.36 -8.60
CA HIS A 107 -2.27 -5.61 -7.36
C HIS A 107 -3.50 -4.69 -7.40
N ARG A 108 -3.78 -4.03 -8.54
CA ARG A 108 -5.02 -3.26 -8.72
C ARG A 108 -6.27 -4.14 -8.69
N ARG A 109 -6.21 -5.37 -9.21
CA ARG A 109 -7.31 -6.34 -9.10
C ARG A 109 -7.54 -6.77 -7.66
N HIS A 110 -6.47 -7.08 -6.93
CA HIS A 110 -6.54 -7.38 -5.50
C HIS A 110 -7.22 -6.25 -4.73
N HIS A 111 -6.81 -4.99 -4.92
CA HIS A 111 -7.47 -3.86 -4.25
C HIS A 111 -8.95 -3.69 -4.62
N ARG A 112 -9.33 -4.01 -5.86
CA ARG A 112 -10.72 -3.92 -6.32
C ARG A 112 -11.60 -5.01 -5.71
N HIS A 113 -11.05 -6.22 -5.56
CA HIS A 113 -11.80 -7.41 -5.15
C HIS A 113 -11.28 -8.00 -3.83
N VAL A 114 -10.71 -7.19 -2.95
CA VAL A 114 -10.01 -7.68 -1.74
C VAL A 114 -10.85 -8.71 -0.99
N ASP A 115 -10.25 -9.85 -0.68
CA ASP A 115 -10.90 -10.99 0.01
C ASP A 115 -12.03 -11.69 -0.76
N ASP A 116 -12.29 -11.36 -2.02
CA ASP A 116 -13.15 -12.15 -2.89
C ASP A 116 -12.45 -13.46 -3.23
N ILE A 117 -13.13 -14.60 -3.16
CA ILE A 117 -12.47 -15.90 -3.34
C ILE A 117 -12.13 -16.12 -4.82
N ASP A 118 -12.93 -15.60 -5.74
CA ASP A 118 -12.83 -15.91 -7.17
C ASP A 118 -12.08 -14.83 -7.94
N ASN A 119 -12.18 -13.57 -7.49
CA ASN A 119 -11.68 -12.41 -8.23
C ASN A 119 -10.41 -11.76 -7.64
N ASP A 120 -10.06 -12.07 -6.38
CA ASP A 120 -8.78 -11.67 -5.77
C ASP A 120 -7.71 -12.72 -6.08
N PRO A 121 -6.63 -12.37 -6.82
CA PRO A 121 -5.59 -13.33 -7.20
C PRO A 121 -4.94 -14.04 -6.01
N TYR A 122 -4.90 -13.39 -4.84
CA TYR A 122 -4.27 -13.94 -3.64
C TYR A 122 -5.13 -13.72 -2.39
N SER A 123 -6.44 -13.91 -2.56
CA SER A 123 -7.45 -13.83 -1.50
C SER A 123 -7.01 -14.48 -0.20
N ALA A 124 -6.95 -13.69 0.88
CA ALA A 124 -6.66 -14.23 2.21
C ALA A 124 -7.74 -15.22 2.68
N LYS A 125 -8.97 -15.14 2.16
CA LYS A 125 -10.04 -16.10 2.51
C LYS A 125 -9.79 -17.52 2.01
N LYS A 126 -8.93 -17.71 0.99
CA LYS A 126 -8.48 -19.03 0.54
C LYS A 126 -7.41 -19.65 1.46
N GLY A 127 -6.96 -18.94 2.50
CA GLY A 127 -6.05 -19.44 3.51
C GLY A 127 -4.68 -18.78 3.49
N LEU A 128 -3.97 -18.91 4.61
CA LEU A 128 -2.67 -18.27 4.85
C LEU A 128 -1.61 -18.71 3.85
N TRP A 129 -1.54 -20.01 3.55
CA TRP A 129 -0.54 -20.55 2.62
C TRP A 129 -0.88 -20.27 1.16
N TYR A 130 -2.17 -20.19 0.83
CA TYR A 130 -2.61 -19.79 -0.50
C TYR A 130 -2.16 -18.35 -0.80
N SER A 131 -2.53 -17.41 0.06
CA SER A 131 -2.18 -15.98 -0.07
C SER A 131 -0.67 -15.72 0.05
N HIS A 132 0.06 -16.53 0.83
CA HIS A 132 1.51 -16.40 0.95
C HIS A 132 2.26 -16.81 -0.33
N ILE A 133 2.00 -18.00 -0.85
CA ILE A 133 2.79 -18.51 -2.00
C ILE A 133 1.96 -19.39 -2.96
N GLY A 134 0.93 -20.07 -2.47
CA GLY A 134 0.17 -21.06 -3.24
C GLY A 134 -0.46 -20.49 -4.52
N TRP A 135 -0.89 -19.23 -4.50
CA TRP A 135 -1.48 -18.55 -5.66
C TRP A 135 -0.54 -18.41 -6.86
N MET A 136 0.79 -18.47 -6.66
CA MET A 136 1.80 -18.40 -7.73
C MET A 136 2.26 -19.77 -8.22
N LEU A 137 1.86 -20.85 -7.55
CA LEU A 137 2.32 -22.20 -7.88
C LEU A 137 1.40 -22.90 -8.89
N ARG A 138 0.22 -22.35 -9.15
CA ARG A 138 -0.79 -22.93 -10.04
C ARG A 138 -1.44 -21.86 -10.90
N ASP A 139 -1.95 -22.29 -12.04
CA ASP A 139 -2.56 -21.42 -13.04
C ASP A 139 -4.02 -21.09 -12.70
N TYR A 140 -4.22 -20.20 -11.73
CA TYR A 140 -5.56 -19.74 -11.34
C TYR A 140 -6.09 -18.69 -12.30
N GLU A 141 -7.37 -18.76 -12.65
CA GLU A 141 -8.02 -17.80 -13.54
C GLU A 141 -7.94 -16.35 -13.02
N ALA A 142 -8.06 -16.14 -11.70
CA ALA A 142 -7.90 -14.83 -11.05
C ALA A 142 -6.50 -14.20 -11.29
N SER A 143 -5.50 -15.03 -11.56
CA SER A 143 -4.12 -14.63 -11.83
C SER A 143 -3.85 -14.38 -13.33
N SER A 144 -4.84 -14.58 -14.21
CA SER A 144 -4.68 -14.40 -15.66
C SER A 144 -4.23 -13.00 -16.06
N ASP A 145 -3.52 -12.93 -17.19
CA ASP A 145 -3.00 -11.68 -17.76
C ASP A 145 -4.12 -10.88 -18.46
N ASP A 146 -4.93 -10.19 -17.67
CA ASP A 146 -5.81 -9.10 -18.12
C ASP A 146 -5.24 -7.74 -17.67
N PHE A 147 -4.91 -6.89 -18.64
CA PHE A 147 -4.37 -5.55 -18.43
C PHE A 147 -5.38 -4.43 -18.70
N SER A 148 -6.68 -4.75 -18.79
CA SER A 148 -7.77 -3.78 -19.01
C SER A 148 -7.79 -2.66 -17.96
N ASN A 149 -7.36 -2.96 -16.72
CA ASN A 149 -7.25 -2.03 -15.59
C ASN A 149 -5.93 -1.22 -15.55
N ALA A 150 -5.03 -1.43 -16.52
CA ALA A 150 -3.66 -0.92 -16.53
C ALA A 150 -3.28 -0.18 -17.83
N ARG A 151 -4.27 0.41 -18.53
CA ARG A 151 -4.05 1.16 -19.79
C ARG A 151 -3.08 2.33 -19.67
N ASP A 152 -3.01 2.96 -18.50
CA ASP A 152 -2.02 4.00 -18.20
C ASP A 152 -0.59 3.44 -18.19
N LEU A 153 -0.40 2.23 -17.67
CA LEU A 153 0.89 1.54 -17.64
C LEU A 153 1.31 1.06 -19.04
N GLN A 154 0.36 0.63 -19.87
CA GLN A 154 0.63 0.27 -21.27
C GLN A 154 1.14 1.46 -22.11
N ARG A 155 0.83 2.69 -21.70
CA ARG A 155 1.32 3.92 -22.35
C ARG A 155 2.65 4.41 -21.79
N ASP A 156 3.11 3.86 -20.66
CA ASP A 156 4.36 4.24 -20.03
C ASP A 156 5.54 3.51 -20.69
N LYS A 157 6.38 4.26 -21.40
CA LYS A 157 7.52 3.73 -22.16
C LYS A 157 8.50 2.94 -21.29
N ILE A 158 8.71 3.33 -20.03
CA ILE A 158 9.65 2.63 -19.14
C ILE A 158 9.05 1.30 -18.69
N VAL A 159 7.74 1.30 -18.38
CA VAL A 159 7.02 0.07 -18.01
C VAL A 159 7.04 -0.93 -19.15
N MET A 160 6.71 -0.49 -20.37
CA MET A 160 6.68 -1.37 -21.54
C MET A 160 8.07 -1.83 -21.96
N TRP A 161 9.10 -0.98 -21.86
CA TRP A 161 10.48 -1.40 -22.05
C TRP A 161 10.87 -2.51 -21.07
N GLN A 162 10.55 -2.34 -19.78
CA GLN A 162 10.84 -3.33 -18.76
C GLN A 162 10.08 -4.64 -18.99
N HIS A 163 8.79 -4.55 -19.34
CA HIS A 163 7.94 -5.71 -19.62
C HIS A 163 8.47 -6.52 -20.82
N ASN A 164 8.77 -5.86 -21.93
CA ASN A 164 9.24 -6.50 -23.16
C ASN A 164 10.64 -7.12 -23.01
N ASN A 165 11.45 -6.64 -22.07
CA ASN A 165 12.81 -7.14 -21.81
C ASN A 165 12.92 -7.87 -20.46
N TYR A 166 11.78 -8.26 -19.86
CA TYR A 166 11.73 -8.64 -18.45
C TYR A 166 12.68 -9.78 -18.08
N LEU A 167 12.68 -10.87 -18.87
CA LEU A 167 13.55 -12.02 -18.62
C LEU A 167 15.04 -11.64 -18.69
N ALA A 168 15.44 -10.87 -19.70
CA ALA A 168 16.82 -10.41 -19.84
C ALA A 168 17.23 -9.53 -18.64
N LEU A 169 16.36 -8.61 -18.23
CA LEU A 169 16.60 -7.74 -17.08
C LEU A 169 16.69 -8.52 -15.76
N VAL A 170 15.82 -9.52 -15.56
CA VAL A 170 15.88 -10.42 -14.39
C VAL A 170 17.23 -11.13 -14.34
N LEU A 171 17.68 -11.72 -15.44
CA LEU A 171 18.95 -12.45 -15.50
C LEU A 171 20.14 -11.52 -15.25
N ILE A 172 20.20 -10.39 -15.96
CA ILE A 172 21.29 -9.42 -15.82
C ILE A 172 21.32 -8.87 -14.40
N MET A 173 20.20 -8.42 -13.84
CA MET A 173 20.16 -7.77 -12.54
C MET A 173 20.31 -8.72 -11.35
N ASN A 174 20.07 -10.03 -11.53
CA ASN A 174 20.38 -11.02 -10.49
C ASN A 174 21.83 -11.53 -10.57
N ILE A 175 22.43 -11.58 -11.77
CA ILE A 175 23.79 -12.12 -11.96
C ILE A 175 24.84 -11.02 -11.84
N ALA A 176 24.71 -9.93 -12.60
CA ALA A 176 25.78 -8.93 -12.74
C ALA A 176 26.13 -8.24 -11.40
N PRO A 177 25.19 -7.76 -10.57
CA PRO A 177 25.54 -7.14 -9.29
C PRO A 177 26.27 -8.10 -8.34
N ALA A 178 25.82 -9.35 -8.23
CA ALA A 178 26.46 -10.35 -7.38
C ALA A 178 27.87 -10.69 -7.86
N VAL A 179 28.07 -10.82 -9.18
CA VAL A 179 29.38 -11.10 -9.79
C VAL A 179 30.34 -9.91 -9.62
N ILE A 180 29.87 -8.69 -9.89
CA ILE A 180 30.67 -7.47 -9.73
C ILE A 180 31.13 -7.33 -8.27
N LEU A 181 30.22 -7.52 -7.31
CA LEU A 181 30.57 -7.49 -5.89
C LEU A 181 31.52 -8.63 -5.51
N GLY A 182 31.33 -9.82 -6.09
CA GLY A 182 32.26 -10.95 -5.95
C GLY A 182 33.69 -10.61 -6.37
N PHE A 183 33.87 -9.88 -7.48
CA PHE A 183 35.19 -9.39 -7.89
C PHE A 183 35.74 -8.31 -6.97
N ILE A 184 34.91 -7.36 -6.53
CA ILE A 184 35.31 -6.26 -5.64
C ILE A 184 35.76 -6.78 -4.27
N THR A 185 35.05 -7.76 -3.71
CA THR A 185 35.36 -8.32 -2.38
C THR A 185 36.35 -9.49 -2.43
N GLY A 186 36.68 -10.00 -3.63
CA GLY A 186 37.51 -11.20 -3.80
C GLY A 186 36.81 -12.52 -3.43
N ASN A 187 35.53 -12.50 -3.08
CA ASN A 187 34.75 -13.67 -2.66
C ASN A 187 33.50 -13.84 -3.53
N MET A 188 33.66 -14.51 -4.67
CA MET A 188 32.57 -14.73 -5.64
C MET A 188 31.42 -15.57 -5.06
N LEU A 189 31.75 -16.75 -4.51
CA LEU A 189 30.74 -17.70 -4.02
C LEU A 189 29.91 -17.10 -2.87
N GLU A 190 30.55 -16.38 -1.96
CA GLU A 190 29.90 -15.65 -0.87
C GLU A 190 28.82 -14.68 -1.41
N ASN A 191 29.15 -13.85 -2.39
CA ASN A 191 28.22 -12.87 -2.94
C ASN A 191 27.09 -13.53 -3.74
N ILE A 192 27.36 -14.61 -4.46
CA ILE A 192 26.32 -15.40 -5.13
C ILE A 192 25.35 -15.99 -4.10
N LEU A 193 25.86 -16.55 -3.01
CA LEU A 193 25.04 -17.16 -1.96
C LEU A 193 24.24 -16.12 -1.18
N LEU A 194 24.87 -15.03 -0.72
CA LEU A 194 24.22 -14.00 0.07
C LEU A 194 23.40 -13.05 -0.82
N ALA A 195 24.07 -12.22 -1.62
CA ALA A 195 23.41 -11.18 -2.43
C ALA A 195 22.62 -11.74 -3.62
N GLY A 196 22.98 -12.91 -4.13
CA GLY A 196 22.21 -13.63 -5.16
C GLY A 196 21.02 -14.37 -4.56
N VAL A 197 21.28 -15.51 -3.91
CA VAL A 197 20.25 -16.50 -3.53
C VAL A 197 19.51 -16.15 -2.24
N LEU A 198 20.21 -15.98 -1.11
CA LEU A 198 19.58 -15.71 0.19
C LEU A 198 18.72 -14.44 0.11
N ARG A 199 19.26 -13.39 -0.50
CA ARG A 199 18.53 -12.13 -0.72
C ARG A 199 17.26 -12.33 -1.53
N LEU A 200 17.26 -13.21 -2.53
CA LEU A 200 16.05 -13.48 -3.31
C LEU A 200 14.95 -14.08 -2.44
N VAL A 201 15.29 -15.12 -1.69
CA VAL A 201 14.37 -15.83 -0.80
C VAL A 201 13.83 -14.90 0.28
N VAL A 202 14.70 -14.13 0.94
CA VAL A 202 14.28 -13.15 1.95
C VAL A 202 13.39 -12.06 1.33
N SER A 203 13.73 -11.55 0.15
CA SER A 203 12.91 -10.55 -0.56
C SER A 203 11.52 -11.08 -0.89
N HIS A 204 11.40 -12.32 -1.36
CA HIS A 204 10.14 -12.97 -1.68
C HIS A 204 9.26 -13.14 -0.44
N HIS A 205 9.77 -13.81 0.60
CA HIS A 205 8.97 -14.04 1.80
C HIS A 205 8.58 -12.76 2.52
N THR A 206 9.46 -11.74 2.50
CA THR A 206 9.14 -10.41 3.03
C THR A 206 7.94 -9.80 2.31
N THR A 207 7.92 -9.81 0.97
CA THR A 207 6.75 -9.34 0.21
C THR A 207 5.51 -10.22 0.45
N PHE A 208 5.69 -11.54 0.49
CA PHE A 208 4.58 -12.49 0.66
C PHE A 208 3.90 -12.37 2.03
N PHE A 209 4.59 -11.88 3.07
CA PHE A 209 3.97 -11.54 4.35
C PHE A 209 2.95 -10.43 4.25
N ILE A 210 2.99 -9.56 3.25
CA ILE A 210 1.94 -8.56 3.06
C ILE A 210 0.64 -9.22 2.62
N ASN A 211 0.70 -10.15 1.67
CA ASN A 211 -0.49 -10.87 1.21
C ASN A 211 -1.04 -11.83 2.26
N SER A 212 -0.17 -12.41 3.11
CA SER A 212 -0.56 -13.35 4.17
C SER A 212 -0.57 -12.70 5.56
N LEU A 213 0.59 -12.55 6.19
CA LEU A 213 0.87 -11.87 7.46
C LEU A 213 -0.13 -10.75 7.79
N ALA A 214 -0.16 -9.75 6.91
CA ALA A 214 -0.92 -8.52 7.11
C ALA A 214 -2.44 -8.71 6.97
N HIS A 215 -2.93 -9.87 6.53
CA HIS A 215 -4.35 -10.24 6.51
C HIS A 215 -4.75 -11.17 7.66
N TYR A 216 -3.84 -11.52 8.57
CA TYR A 216 -4.12 -12.39 9.72
C TYR A 216 -3.71 -11.76 11.06
N TRP A 217 -2.57 -11.08 11.11
CA TRP A 217 -1.95 -10.63 12.35
C TRP A 217 -1.76 -9.11 12.39
N GLY A 218 -2.42 -8.44 13.33
CA GLY A 218 -2.31 -7.00 13.54
C GLY A 218 -3.63 -6.36 13.96
N ARG A 219 -3.75 -5.04 13.74
CA ARG A 219 -4.88 -4.22 14.18
C ARG A 219 -5.67 -3.69 12.99
N ARG A 220 -6.96 -3.42 13.18
CA ARG A 220 -7.82 -2.72 12.21
C ARG A 220 -8.30 -1.37 12.77
N PRO A 221 -7.45 -0.33 12.74
CA PRO A 221 -7.81 0.98 13.27
C PRO A 221 -8.64 1.84 12.31
N TYR A 222 -8.71 1.55 11.00
CA TYR A 222 -9.38 2.41 10.02
C TYR A 222 -10.63 1.80 9.37
N THR A 223 -10.63 0.49 9.08
CA THR A 223 -11.80 -0.22 8.54
C THR A 223 -11.76 -1.70 8.93
N ASP A 224 -12.92 -2.34 9.02
CA ASP A 224 -13.06 -3.79 9.13
C ASP A 224 -13.82 -4.44 7.97
N GLU A 225 -14.02 -3.71 6.87
CA GLU A 225 -14.66 -4.19 5.64
C GLU A 225 -13.87 -5.30 4.93
N ASN A 226 -12.55 -5.34 5.14
CA ASN A 226 -11.67 -6.38 4.62
C ASN A 226 -10.70 -6.89 5.70
N THR A 227 -9.90 -7.89 5.34
CA THR A 227 -9.06 -8.61 6.27
C THR A 227 -7.74 -7.93 6.61
N ALA A 228 -7.35 -6.89 5.88
CA ALA A 228 -6.08 -6.19 6.06
C ALA A 228 -5.91 -5.60 7.46
N ARG A 229 -4.69 -5.68 8.00
CA ARG A 229 -4.32 -5.30 9.37
C ARG A 229 -3.01 -4.53 9.37
N ASP A 230 -2.94 -3.53 10.24
CA ASP A 230 -1.70 -2.83 10.57
C ASP A 230 -0.86 -3.62 11.56
N ASN A 231 0.42 -3.80 11.24
CA ASN A 231 1.39 -4.51 12.06
C ASN A 231 2.77 -3.84 12.01
N ASP A 232 3.27 -3.37 13.15
CA ASP A 232 4.54 -2.64 13.23
C ASP A 232 5.76 -3.54 12.95
N PHE A 233 5.70 -4.82 13.36
CA PHE A 233 6.78 -5.78 13.08
C PHE A 233 6.85 -6.12 11.60
N LEU A 234 5.69 -6.35 10.96
CA LEU A 234 5.65 -6.53 9.51
C LEU A 234 6.10 -5.24 8.80
N ALA A 235 5.73 -4.06 9.28
CA ALA A 235 6.18 -2.79 8.71
C ALA A 235 7.72 -2.67 8.72
N LEU A 236 8.39 -3.15 9.78
CA LEU A 236 9.85 -3.21 9.83
C LEU A 236 10.44 -4.08 8.73
N LEU A 237 9.94 -5.31 8.58
CA LEU A 237 10.42 -6.25 7.57
C LEU A 237 10.13 -5.75 6.15
N THR A 238 8.98 -5.13 5.95
CA THR A 238 8.42 -4.81 4.63
C THR A 238 8.55 -3.34 4.25
N TYR A 239 9.50 -2.61 4.85
CA TYR A 239 9.78 -1.21 4.48
C TYR A 239 8.55 -0.26 4.63
N GLY A 240 7.66 -0.56 5.57
CA GLY A 240 6.45 0.23 5.87
C GLY A 240 5.15 -0.31 5.29
N GLU A 241 5.19 -1.36 4.47
CA GLU A 241 4.00 -1.96 3.86
C GLU A 241 3.09 -2.70 4.86
N GLY A 242 3.61 -3.02 6.05
CA GLY A 242 2.83 -3.63 7.13
C GLY A 242 1.73 -2.75 7.75
N TYR A 243 1.65 -1.46 7.42
CA TYR A 243 0.48 -0.62 7.74
C TYR A 243 -0.67 -0.86 6.73
N HIS A 244 -1.08 -2.12 6.63
CA HIS A 244 -1.89 -2.62 5.53
C HIS A 244 -3.36 -2.26 5.66
N ASN A 245 -3.89 -2.12 6.89
CA ASN A 245 -5.27 -1.66 7.08
C ASN A 245 -5.43 -0.22 6.63
N TYR A 246 -4.47 0.66 6.93
CA TYR A 246 -4.46 2.02 6.40
C TYR A 246 -4.38 2.03 4.87
N HIS A 247 -3.46 1.24 4.33
CA HIS A 247 -3.21 1.17 2.91
C HIS A 247 -4.46 0.77 2.11
N HIS A 248 -5.18 -0.27 2.56
CA HIS A 248 -6.38 -0.76 1.86
C HIS A 248 -7.53 0.24 1.78
N ILE A 249 -7.75 1.05 2.82
CA ILE A 249 -8.79 2.10 2.79
C ILE A 249 -8.33 3.37 2.06
N PHE A 250 -7.02 3.68 2.10
CA PHE A 250 -6.45 4.94 1.63
C PHE A 250 -5.31 4.73 0.62
N GLN A 251 -5.50 3.80 -0.33
CA GLN A 251 -4.47 3.29 -1.24
C GLN A 251 -3.73 4.35 -2.08
N ASN A 252 -4.36 5.51 -2.29
CA ASN A 252 -3.78 6.61 -3.05
C ASN A 252 -2.86 7.53 -2.22
N ASP A 253 -2.74 7.37 -0.90
CA ASP A 253 -1.73 8.09 -0.10
C ASP A 253 -0.34 7.52 -0.40
N TYR A 254 0.67 8.37 -0.64
CA TYR A 254 2.04 7.88 -0.86
C TYR A 254 2.68 7.30 0.41
N ARG A 255 2.04 7.44 1.57
CA ARG A 255 2.48 6.91 2.87
C ARG A 255 1.58 5.74 3.27
N ASN A 256 2.20 4.70 3.78
CA ASN A 256 1.46 3.69 4.55
C ASN A 256 1.58 4.00 6.04
N GLY A 257 2.79 4.31 6.51
CA GLY A 257 3.03 4.82 7.85
C GLY A 257 2.77 6.32 7.92
N ILE A 258 1.54 6.76 8.18
CA ILE A 258 1.17 8.18 8.16
C ILE A 258 1.80 9.07 9.23
N ARG A 259 2.16 8.49 10.38
CA ARG A 259 2.78 9.22 11.49
C ARG A 259 4.27 9.41 11.23
N TRP A 260 4.85 10.48 11.74
CA TRP A 260 6.27 10.76 11.51
C TRP A 260 7.20 9.67 12.06
N TRP A 261 6.81 9.03 13.18
CA TRP A 261 7.57 7.98 13.87
C TRP A 261 7.26 6.55 13.40
N GLN A 262 6.21 6.35 12.61
CA GLN A 262 5.92 5.02 12.05
C GLN A 262 7.03 4.64 11.07
N TYR A 263 7.56 3.42 11.16
CA TYR A 263 8.65 3.00 10.29
C TYR A 263 8.13 2.76 8.86
N ASP A 264 8.49 3.65 7.95
CA ASP A 264 8.14 3.57 6.53
C ASP A 264 9.25 4.28 5.76
N PRO A 265 10.40 3.61 5.56
CA PRO A 265 11.53 4.21 4.85
C PRO A 265 11.19 4.59 3.41
N THR A 266 10.23 3.92 2.78
CA THR A 266 9.72 4.27 1.45
C THR A 266 9.10 5.67 1.44
N LYS A 267 8.32 6.06 2.46
CA LYS A 267 7.80 7.45 2.53
C LYS A 267 8.91 8.48 2.67
N TRP A 268 9.96 8.15 3.42
CA TRP A 268 11.09 9.06 3.62
C TRP A 268 11.92 9.19 2.36
N LEU A 269 12.12 8.09 1.62
CA LEU A 269 12.75 8.10 0.31
C LEU A 269 11.98 9.01 -0.66
N ILE A 270 10.67 8.78 -0.81
CA ILE A 270 9.82 9.57 -1.72
C ILE A 270 9.82 11.04 -1.29
N LYS A 271 9.73 11.33 0.01
CA LYS A 271 9.69 12.71 0.51
C LYS A 271 11.03 13.42 0.31
N THR A 272 12.14 12.76 0.58
CA THR A 272 13.48 13.33 0.39
C THR A 272 13.76 13.58 -1.10
N ALA A 273 13.37 12.64 -1.97
CA ALA A 273 13.45 12.81 -3.42
C ALA A 273 12.63 14.02 -3.91
N SER A 274 11.54 14.39 -3.21
CA SER A 274 10.76 15.58 -3.57
C SER A 274 11.48 16.88 -3.31
N TRP A 275 12.34 16.93 -2.28
CA TRP A 275 13.18 18.09 -2.00
C TRP A 275 14.27 18.27 -3.06
N LEU A 276 14.65 17.18 -3.73
CA LEU A 276 15.62 17.19 -4.83
C LEU A 276 14.94 17.38 -6.21
N GLY A 277 13.62 17.57 -6.26
CA GLY A 277 12.87 17.68 -7.53
C GLY A 277 12.74 16.37 -8.31
N LEU A 278 13.12 15.23 -7.71
CA LEU A 278 13.02 13.91 -8.35
C LEU A 278 11.63 13.29 -8.22
N THR A 279 10.81 13.77 -7.29
CA THR A 279 9.41 13.37 -7.15
C THR A 279 8.51 14.59 -6.88
N TRP A 280 7.26 14.53 -7.34
CA TRP A 280 6.27 15.60 -7.15
C TRP A 280 4.85 15.02 -7.11
N ASP A 281 3.85 15.87 -6.85
CA ASP A 281 2.44 15.48 -6.69
C ASP A 281 2.20 14.36 -5.68
N LEU A 282 2.92 14.40 -4.56
CA LEU A 282 2.79 13.43 -3.45
C LEU A 282 1.38 13.52 -2.84
N ARG A 283 0.53 12.54 -3.14
CA ARG A 283 -0.86 12.50 -2.68
C ARG A 283 -0.93 12.14 -1.20
N LYS A 284 -1.64 12.96 -0.43
CA LYS A 284 -1.93 12.71 0.99
C LYS A 284 -3.44 12.73 1.21
N VAL A 285 -3.94 11.78 1.99
CA VAL A 285 -5.32 11.81 2.45
C VAL A 285 -5.48 12.90 3.51
N PRO A 286 -6.53 13.73 3.43
CA PRO A 286 -6.83 14.75 4.45
C PRO A 286 -7.00 14.13 5.84
N ASP A 287 -6.46 14.80 6.86
CA ASP A 287 -6.46 14.30 8.24
C ASP A 287 -7.89 14.06 8.76
N PHE A 288 -8.85 14.90 8.37
CA PHE A 288 -10.27 14.69 8.67
C PHE A 288 -10.77 13.30 8.26
N LYS A 289 -10.50 12.86 7.02
CA LYS A 289 -10.94 11.54 6.53
C LYS A 289 -10.32 10.40 7.33
N ILE A 290 -9.06 10.57 7.73
CA ILE A 290 -8.34 9.61 8.58
C ILE A 290 -8.98 9.56 9.98
N GLN A 291 -9.24 10.71 10.61
CA GLN A 291 -9.88 10.74 11.93
C GLN A 291 -11.29 10.16 11.89
N ARG A 292 -12.07 10.48 10.84
CA ARG A 292 -13.40 9.88 10.63
C ARG A 292 -13.34 8.35 10.64
N ALA A 293 -12.45 7.76 9.84
CA ALA A 293 -12.30 6.30 9.77
C ALA A 293 -11.94 5.68 11.13
N ILE A 294 -11.02 6.31 11.88
CA ILE A 294 -10.65 5.87 13.23
C ILE A 294 -11.83 5.96 14.19
N LEU A 295 -12.56 7.09 14.19
CA LEU A 295 -13.70 7.31 15.06
C LEU A 295 -14.83 6.32 14.76
N THR A 296 -15.14 6.08 13.50
CA THR A 296 -16.11 5.05 13.09
C THR A 296 -15.76 3.69 13.69
N MET A 297 -14.50 3.27 13.60
CA MET A 297 -14.05 2.00 14.20
C MET A 297 -14.06 2.02 15.73
N GLN A 298 -13.83 3.16 16.37
CA GLN A 298 -13.93 3.31 17.83
C GLN A 298 -15.37 3.21 18.32
N PHE A 299 -16.30 3.90 17.67
CA PHE A 299 -17.73 3.81 17.97
C PHE A 299 -18.23 2.37 17.83
N LYS A 300 -17.89 1.69 16.72
CA LYS A 300 -18.25 0.27 16.50
C LYS A 300 -17.73 -0.65 17.62
N LYS A 301 -16.50 -0.43 18.08
CA LYS A 301 -15.91 -1.21 19.19
C LYS A 301 -16.59 -0.90 20.53
N ALA A 302 -16.83 0.38 20.80
CA ALA A 302 -17.50 0.81 22.03
C ALA A 302 -18.93 0.28 22.10
N GLU A 303 -19.67 0.30 20.99
CA GLU A 303 -21.02 -0.26 20.91
C GLU A 303 -21.02 -1.77 21.16
N ASN A 304 -20.09 -2.50 20.54
CA ASN A 304 -19.94 -3.94 20.78
C ASN A 304 -19.58 -4.28 22.24
N ALA A 305 -18.69 -3.51 22.85
CA ALA A 305 -18.34 -3.68 24.26
C ALA A 305 -19.55 -3.38 25.17
N LEU A 306 -20.29 -2.32 24.86
CA LEU A 306 -21.50 -1.95 25.59
C LEU A 306 -22.56 -3.03 25.56
N ARG A 307 -22.80 -3.64 24.37
CA ARG A 307 -23.75 -4.76 24.20
C ARG A 307 -23.39 -5.98 25.06
N GLN A 308 -22.11 -6.16 25.40
CA GLN A 308 -21.63 -7.26 26.24
C GLN A 308 -21.63 -6.90 27.74
N SER A 309 -21.61 -5.61 28.08
CA SER A 309 -21.67 -5.12 29.46
C SER A 309 -23.10 -5.20 30.04
N LYS A 310 -23.22 -5.42 31.37
CA LYS A 310 -24.50 -5.45 32.10
C LYS A 310 -24.42 -4.54 33.32
N GLY A 311 -25.54 -3.91 33.70
CA GLY A 311 -25.65 -3.11 34.94
C GLY A 311 -25.98 -1.64 34.72
N ALA A 312 -25.93 -0.84 35.79
CA ALA A 312 -26.23 0.60 35.77
C ALA A 312 -25.19 1.41 34.98
N ASP A 313 -23.92 1.00 35.02
CA ASP A 313 -22.83 1.64 34.29
C ASP A 313 -23.01 1.54 32.77
N ALA A 314 -23.59 0.44 32.27
CA ALA A 314 -23.91 0.28 30.86
C ALA A 314 -24.95 1.31 30.36
N LYS A 315 -25.89 1.75 31.20
CA LYS A 315 -26.83 2.81 30.82
C LYS A 315 -26.14 4.17 30.72
N HIS A 316 -25.25 4.48 31.68
CA HIS A 316 -24.51 5.73 31.68
C HIS A 316 -23.55 5.82 30.48
N PHE A 317 -22.77 4.77 30.24
CA PHE A 317 -21.86 4.71 29.09
C PHE A 317 -22.62 4.71 27.76
N GLY A 318 -23.81 4.09 27.69
CA GLY A 318 -24.66 4.15 26.51
C GLY A 318 -25.13 5.56 26.18
N ALA A 319 -25.60 6.32 27.18
CA ALA A 319 -26.02 7.71 26.98
C ALA A 319 -24.85 8.60 26.54
N PHE A 320 -23.67 8.44 27.14
CA PHE A 320 -22.46 9.16 26.73
C PHE A 320 -22.06 8.82 25.29
N LEU A 321 -22.08 7.54 24.92
CA LEU A 321 -21.72 7.09 23.57
C LEU A 321 -22.67 7.64 22.51
N GLU A 322 -23.97 7.63 22.79
CA GLU A 322 -25.00 8.21 21.92
C GLU A 322 -24.79 9.72 21.71
N GLN A 323 -24.52 10.47 22.79
CA GLN A 323 -24.24 11.89 22.70
C GLN A 323 -22.99 12.18 21.84
N GLU A 324 -21.89 11.45 22.05
CA GLU A 324 -20.70 11.59 21.23
C GLU A 324 -20.96 11.21 19.77
N TYR A 325 -21.80 10.20 19.51
CA TYR A 325 -22.16 9.78 18.16
C TYR A 325 -22.99 10.83 17.42
N GLN A 326 -23.94 11.47 18.10
CA GLN A 326 -24.72 12.59 17.55
C GLN A 326 -23.81 13.77 17.19
N GLN A 327 -22.94 14.17 18.12
CA GLN A 327 -21.96 15.23 17.87
C GLN A 327 -21.00 14.87 16.72
N PHE A 328 -20.61 13.60 16.60
CA PHE A 328 -19.82 13.14 15.46
C PHE A 328 -20.56 13.32 14.14
N CYS A 329 -21.84 12.94 14.07
CA CYS A 329 -22.68 13.14 12.89
C CYS A 329 -22.79 14.62 12.50
N GLU A 330 -22.94 15.51 13.48
CA GLU A 330 -22.94 16.97 13.26
C GLU A 330 -21.62 17.44 12.64
N TYR A 331 -20.46 17.03 13.20
CA TYR A 331 -19.15 17.38 12.64
C TYR A 331 -18.95 16.86 11.21
N LEU A 332 -19.51 15.69 10.88
CA LEU A 332 -19.47 15.16 9.50
C LEU A 332 -20.32 16.00 8.55
N ASN A 333 -21.50 16.43 8.97
CA ASN A 333 -22.36 17.29 8.19
C ASN A 333 -21.72 18.66 7.95
N ASP A 334 -21.21 19.29 9.01
CA ASP A 334 -20.49 20.55 8.94
C ASP A 334 -19.30 20.48 7.99
N TRP A 335 -18.52 19.41 8.07
CA TRP A 335 -17.39 19.21 7.16
C TRP A 335 -17.84 19.06 5.72
N SER A 336 -18.95 18.36 5.46
CA SER A 336 -19.51 18.21 4.12
C SER A 336 -19.89 19.58 3.54
N THR A 337 -20.60 20.40 4.32
CA THR A 337 -20.99 21.76 3.93
C THR A 337 -19.79 22.67 3.66
N VAL A 338 -18.80 22.67 4.55
CA VAL A 338 -17.58 23.46 4.38
C VAL A 338 -16.76 22.98 3.17
N SER A 339 -16.69 21.68 2.94
CA SER A 339 -15.99 21.10 1.80
C SER A 339 -16.68 21.42 0.47
N GLN A 340 -18.01 21.40 0.43
CA GLN A 340 -18.79 21.84 -0.74
C GLN A 340 -18.54 23.32 -1.03
N SER A 341 -18.65 24.17 -0.01
CA SER A 341 -18.38 25.61 -0.11
C SER A 341 -16.96 25.89 -0.63
N TRP A 342 -15.96 25.13 -0.16
CA TRP A 342 -14.58 25.24 -0.62
C TRP A 342 -14.41 24.84 -2.10
N MET A 343 -15.10 23.78 -2.53
CA MET A 343 -15.07 23.34 -3.94
C MET A 343 -15.76 24.35 -4.87
N GLU A 344 -16.86 24.95 -4.43
CA GLU A 344 -17.57 26.00 -5.16
C GLU A 344 -16.73 27.27 -5.27
N ALA A 345 -16.15 27.75 -4.16
CA ALA A 345 -15.24 28.89 -4.17
C ALA A 345 -14.06 28.68 -5.12
N LYS A 346 -13.47 27.48 -5.11
CA LYS A 346 -12.37 27.12 -6.02
C LYS A 346 -12.79 27.11 -7.49
N ARG A 347 -13.99 26.60 -7.81
CA ARG A 347 -14.54 26.62 -9.18
C ARG A 347 -14.82 28.05 -9.64
N GLY A 348 -15.41 28.87 -8.78
CA GLY A 348 -15.66 30.28 -9.05
C GLY A 348 -14.37 31.02 -9.38
N LEU A 349 -13.32 30.81 -8.59
CA LEU A 349 -12.00 31.43 -8.83
C LEU A 349 -11.39 31.01 -10.16
N ILE A 350 -11.49 29.74 -10.54
CA ILE A 350 -10.98 29.26 -11.84
C ILE A 350 -11.80 29.86 -12.99
N SER A 351 -13.13 29.97 -12.86
CA SER A 351 -13.97 30.63 -13.86
C SER A 351 -13.59 32.09 -14.04
N ALA A 352 -13.48 32.82 -12.92
CA ALA A 352 -13.10 34.23 -12.92
C ALA A 352 -11.69 34.45 -13.51
N GLN A 353 -10.72 33.57 -13.20
CA GLN A 353 -9.39 33.62 -13.81
C GLN A 353 -9.44 33.38 -15.33
N LYS A 354 -10.29 32.45 -15.78
CA LYS A 354 -10.45 32.14 -17.21
C LYS A 354 -11.10 33.31 -17.96
N GLU A 355 -12.15 33.90 -17.39
CA GLU A 355 -12.84 35.09 -17.94
C GLU A 355 -11.88 36.28 -18.00
N ALA A 356 -11.12 36.54 -16.93
CA ALA A 356 -10.10 37.60 -16.91
C ALA A 356 -8.92 37.37 -17.87
N LEU A 357 -8.67 36.12 -18.28
CA LEU A 357 -7.70 35.78 -19.33
C LEU A 357 -8.26 35.98 -20.73
N GLN A 358 -9.59 35.93 -20.90
CA GLN A 358 -10.28 36.14 -22.17
C GLN A 358 -10.58 37.62 -22.43
N GLU A 359 -10.86 38.40 -21.39
CA GLU A 359 -11.00 39.85 -21.47
C GLU A 359 -9.63 40.52 -21.29
N ASN A 360 -9.12 41.23 -22.31
CA ASN A 360 -7.82 41.90 -22.32
C ASN A 360 -7.75 43.14 -21.38
N PHE A 361 -7.96 42.91 -20.09
CA PHE A 361 -7.71 43.76 -18.92
C PHE A 361 -8.34 45.17 -18.89
N VAL A 362 -9.28 45.34 -17.95
CA VAL A 362 -9.51 46.60 -17.22
C VAL A 362 -9.57 46.27 -15.72
N GLY A 363 -8.88 47.04 -14.88
CA GLY A 363 -9.12 47.05 -13.43
C GLY A 363 -8.17 46.24 -12.52
N LYS A 364 -6.87 46.58 -12.46
CA LYS A 364 -5.91 45.99 -11.49
C LYS A 364 -6.38 46.07 -10.03
N LYS A 365 -7.19 47.09 -9.67
CA LYS A 365 -7.78 47.28 -8.34
C LYS A 365 -8.93 46.30 -8.07
N GLU A 366 -9.84 46.10 -9.02
CA GLU A 366 -10.95 45.15 -8.91
C GLU A 366 -10.44 43.72 -8.85
N GLN A 367 -9.41 43.40 -9.66
CA GLN A 367 -8.74 42.11 -9.60
C GLN A 367 -8.03 41.87 -8.25
N LEU A 368 -7.36 42.89 -7.70
CA LEU A 368 -6.76 42.81 -6.36
C LEU A 368 -7.82 42.61 -5.27
N GLN A 369 -8.97 43.27 -5.37
CA GLN A 369 -10.06 43.17 -4.41
C GLN A 369 -10.77 41.81 -4.49
N LEU A 370 -11.00 41.29 -5.70
CA LEU A 370 -11.46 39.91 -5.94
C LEU A 370 -10.46 38.89 -5.37
N ASN A 371 -9.18 39.03 -5.66
CA ASN A 371 -8.14 38.14 -5.15
C ASN A 371 -8.07 38.19 -3.60
N PHE A 372 -8.22 39.37 -3.00
CA PHE A 372 -8.23 39.52 -1.55
C PHE A 372 -9.46 38.89 -0.90
N ASN A 373 -10.66 39.14 -1.44
CA ASN A 373 -11.90 38.55 -0.94
C ASN A 373 -11.87 37.02 -1.04
N HIS A 374 -11.41 36.47 -2.18
CA HIS A 374 -11.22 35.03 -2.32
C HIS A 374 -10.15 34.47 -1.40
N ALA A 375 -9.03 35.18 -1.19
CA ALA A 375 -8.01 34.76 -0.24
C ALA A 375 -8.56 34.74 1.19
N TRP A 376 -9.40 35.70 1.55
CA TRP A 376 -10.08 35.77 2.86
C TRP A 376 -11.09 34.63 3.04
N GLU A 377 -11.97 34.40 2.06
CA GLU A 377 -12.91 33.27 2.06
C GLU A 377 -12.19 31.92 2.13
N HIS A 378 -11.09 31.76 1.38
CA HIS A 378 -10.27 30.55 1.47
C HIS A 378 -9.62 30.40 2.85
N ALA A 379 -9.18 31.51 3.47
CA ALA A 379 -8.61 31.49 4.81
C ALA A 379 -9.66 31.11 5.87
N THR A 380 -10.88 31.65 5.81
CA THR A 380 -11.96 31.32 6.76
C THR A 380 -12.39 29.86 6.63
N LEU A 381 -12.63 29.37 5.41
CA LEU A 381 -12.97 27.97 5.15
C LEU A 381 -11.86 27.03 5.62
N ARG A 382 -10.59 27.38 5.38
CA ARG A 382 -9.44 26.60 5.85
C ARG A 382 -9.35 26.56 7.37
N THR A 383 -9.64 27.66 8.05
CA THR A 383 -9.66 27.71 9.52
C THR A 383 -10.77 26.81 10.07
N ARG A 384 -11.97 26.88 9.52
CA ARG A 384 -13.09 26.03 9.94
C ARG A 384 -12.82 24.53 9.73
N LEU A 385 -12.16 24.16 8.63
CA LEU A 385 -11.70 22.78 8.42
C LEU A 385 -10.72 22.32 9.51
N LYS A 386 -9.77 23.17 9.91
CA LYS A 386 -8.83 22.86 11.00
C LYS A 386 -9.52 22.72 12.35
N GLU A 387 -10.53 23.55 12.62
CA GLU A 387 -11.34 23.45 13.85
C GLU A 387 -12.07 22.11 13.92
N LEU A 388 -12.68 21.67 12.82
CA LEU A 388 -13.32 20.35 12.72
C LEU A 388 -12.31 19.21 12.89
N GLU A 389 -11.14 19.30 12.27
CA GLU A 389 -10.06 18.33 12.47
C GLU A 389 -9.62 18.23 13.94
N TYR A 390 -9.51 19.38 14.61
CA TYR A 390 -9.19 19.43 16.04
C TYR A 390 -10.32 18.84 16.89
N ALA A 391 -11.58 19.14 16.58
CA ALA A 391 -12.75 18.60 17.27
C ALA A 391 -12.79 17.07 17.20
N LEU A 392 -12.62 16.48 16.00
CA LEU A 392 -12.53 15.02 15.84
C LEU A 392 -11.36 14.42 16.62
N LYS A 393 -10.21 15.09 16.63
CA LYS A 393 -9.04 14.64 17.40
C LYS A 393 -9.33 14.62 18.91
N MET A 394 -10.06 15.60 19.41
CA MET A 394 -10.45 15.65 20.82
C MET A 394 -11.51 14.60 21.17
N GLN A 395 -12.50 14.42 20.31
CA GLN A 395 -13.51 13.36 20.45
C GLN A 395 -12.87 11.97 20.49
N ARG A 396 -11.90 11.72 19.62
CA ARG A 396 -11.13 10.47 19.62
C ARG A 396 -10.46 10.20 20.97
N LYS A 397 -9.89 11.23 21.61
CA LYS A 397 -9.28 11.08 22.95
C LYS A 397 -10.32 10.73 24.00
N ARG A 398 -11.50 11.35 23.96
CA ARG A 398 -12.60 11.06 24.90
C ARG A 398 -13.08 9.61 24.76
N LEU A 399 -13.28 9.12 23.54
CA LEU A 399 -13.64 7.72 23.30
C LEU A 399 -12.54 6.73 23.75
N GLN A 400 -11.27 7.09 23.62
CA GLN A 400 -10.18 6.26 24.15
C GLN A 400 -10.25 6.15 25.68
N LEU A 401 -10.50 7.26 26.38
CA LEU A 401 -10.67 7.24 27.83
C LEU A 401 -11.88 6.40 28.24
N LEU A 402 -13.01 6.54 27.53
CA LEU A 402 -14.19 5.70 27.75
C LEU A 402 -13.85 4.21 27.60
N SER A 403 -13.13 3.83 26.53
CA SER A 403 -12.77 2.43 26.31
C SER A 403 -11.89 1.85 27.42
N VAL A 404 -11.06 2.68 28.06
CA VAL A 404 -10.24 2.27 29.22
C VAL A 404 -11.10 2.14 30.48
N GLN A 405 -12.14 2.96 30.63
CA GLN A 405 -13.07 2.85 31.76
C GLN A 405 -14.01 1.64 31.65
N MET A 406 -14.30 1.19 30.43
CA MET A 406 -15.17 0.04 30.16
C MET A 406 -14.44 -1.32 30.17
N ALA A 407 -13.12 -1.33 30.07
CA ALA A 407 -12.26 -2.52 30.09
C ALA A 407 -11.86 -2.87 31.52
#